data_AF-A0A349WGQ3-F1
#
_entry.id   AF-A0A349WGQ3-F1
#
_cell.length_a   1.000
_cell.length_b   1.000
_cell.length_c   1.000
_cell.angle_alpha   90.00
_cell.angle_beta   90.00
_cell.angle_gamma   90.00
#
_symmetry.space_group_name_H-M   'P 1'
#
loop_
_entity.id
_entity.type
_entity.pdbx_description
1 polymer ?
#
loop_
_entity_poly.entity_id
_entity_poly.type
_entity_poly.pdbx_seq_one_letter_code
_entity_poly.pdbx_strand_id
1 'polypeptide(L)'
;RIEEHDYVTKLRRSEKFLHQGNKLKITLMFRGREMEHIDLGMNLVKQAIKDLSGVGKADDTPKLSGRFIIVNLSPLPQNQRVLRYNSEEEAEVEDTEEESDEDFSEENAEGAEAISS
;
A
#
# COMPACT_ATOMS: atom_id res chain seq x y z
N ARG A 1 6.35 -9.44 -8.11
CA ARG A 1 5.94 -8.61 -9.29
C ARG A 1 4.45 -8.26 -9.16
N ILE A 2 4.07 -6.99 -9.23
CA ILE A 2 2.68 -6.53 -9.08
C ILE A 2 1.99 -6.50 -10.45
N GLU A 3 0.73 -6.93 -10.53
CA GLU A 3 -0.09 -6.75 -11.73
C GLU A 3 -0.57 -5.29 -11.82
N GLU A 4 -0.57 -4.72 -13.03
CA GLU A 4 -0.98 -3.32 -13.25
C GLU A 4 -2.39 -3.04 -12.73
N HIS A 5 -3.29 -4.03 -12.81
CA HIS A 5 -4.64 -3.94 -12.28
C HIS A 5 -4.67 -3.78 -10.74
N ASP A 6 -3.85 -4.54 -10.01
CA ASP A 6 -3.74 -4.44 -8.55
C ASP A 6 -3.19 -3.07 -8.12
N TYR A 7 -2.22 -2.54 -8.87
CA TYR A 7 -1.68 -1.20 -8.63
C TYR A 7 -2.76 -0.12 -8.72
N VAL A 8 -3.55 -0.12 -9.79
CA VAL A 8 -4.61 0.88 -10.01
C VAL A 8 -5.71 0.78 -8.95
N THR A 9 -6.10 -0.43 -8.58
CA THR A 9 -7.13 -0.65 -7.53
C THR A 9 -6.66 -0.13 -6.17
N LYS A 10 -5.41 -0.38 -5.80
CA LYS A 10 -4.82 0.17 -4.56
C LYS A 10 -4.69 1.68 -4.59
N LEU A 11 -4.38 2.27 -5.76
CA LEU A 11 -4.34 3.71 -5.96
C LEU A 11 -5.71 4.36 -5.76
N ARG A 12 -6.78 3.79 -6.35
CA ARG A 12 -8.15 4.29 -6.18
C ARG A 12 -8.59 4.30 -4.72
N ARG A 13 -8.36 3.20 -3.99
CA ARG A 13 -8.65 3.12 -2.55
C ARG A 13 -7.84 4.14 -1.75
N SER A 14 -6.55 4.25 -2.06
CA SER A 14 -5.65 5.22 -1.41
C SER A 14 -6.10 6.67 -1.65
N GLU A 15 -6.56 6.98 -2.86
CA GLU A 15 -7.05 8.30 -3.25
C GLU A 15 -8.31 8.66 -2.44
N LYS A 16 -9.29 7.74 -2.37
CA LYS A 16 -10.50 7.90 -1.57
C LYS A 16 -10.18 8.08 -0.08
N PHE A 17 -9.27 7.27 0.45
CA PHE A 17 -8.88 7.32 1.86
C PHE A 17 -8.26 8.68 2.25
N LEU A 18 -7.36 9.21 1.41
CA LEU A 18 -6.81 10.56 1.58
C LEU A 18 -7.87 11.64 1.36
N HIS A 19 -8.79 11.44 0.40
CA HIS A 19 -9.88 12.37 0.13
C HIS A 19 -10.82 12.54 1.34
N GLN A 20 -11.05 11.48 2.11
CA GLN A 20 -11.83 11.51 3.35
C GLN A 20 -11.09 12.19 4.52
N GLY A 21 -9.82 12.54 4.35
CA GLY A 21 -9.02 13.22 5.37
C GLY A 21 -8.23 12.30 6.28
N ASN A 22 -8.06 11.03 5.90
CA ASN A 22 -7.24 10.08 6.64
C ASN A 22 -5.77 10.20 6.21
N LYS A 23 -4.85 9.82 7.11
CA LYS A 23 -3.41 9.71 6.80
C LYS A 23 -3.08 8.34 6.25
N LEU A 24 -2.31 8.28 5.17
CA LEU A 24 -1.96 7.04 4.48
C LEU A 24 -0.49 6.68 4.71
N LYS A 25 -0.21 5.40 4.99
CA LYS A 25 1.15 4.85 5.01
C LYS A 25 1.30 3.81 3.89
N ILE A 26 2.15 4.09 2.91
CA ILE A 26 2.47 3.15 1.84
C ILE A 26 3.67 2.33 2.29
N THR A 27 3.54 1.00 2.23
CA THR A 27 4.62 0.05 2.55
C THR A 27 4.76 -0.96 1.41
N LEU A 28 5.95 -1.05 0.83
CA LEU A 28 6.33 -2.06 -0.15
C LEU A 28 7.34 -3.02 0.49
N MET A 29 7.05 -4.31 0.52
CA MET A 29 7.95 -5.34 1.05
C MET A 29 8.63 -6.08 -0.09
N PHE A 30 9.95 -6.22 -0.06
CA PHE A 30 10.71 -7.12 -0.93
C PHE A 30 10.79 -8.52 -0.34
N ARG A 31 10.62 -9.55 -1.17
CA ARG A 31 10.77 -10.96 -0.77
C ARG A 31 11.96 -11.61 -1.47
N GLY A 32 12.79 -12.31 -0.70
CA GLY A 32 13.89 -13.15 -1.20
C GLY A 32 14.81 -12.42 -2.19
N ARG A 33 14.79 -12.83 -3.45
CA ARG A 33 15.66 -12.34 -4.53
C ARG A 33 15.24 -10.97 -5.08
N GLU A 34 14.08 -10.45 -4.69
CA GLU A 34 13.59 -9.14 -5.17
C GLU A 34 14.39 -7.95 -4.62
N MET A 35 15.27 -8.17 -3.62
CA MET A 35 16.18 -7.15 -3.09
C MET A 35 17.17 -6.61 -4.15
N GLU A 36 17.40 -7.35 -5.25
CA GLU A 36 18.22 -6.85 -6.37
C GLU A 36 17.50 -5.77 -7.20
N HIS A 37 16.19 -5.59 -7.00
CA HIS A 37 15.35 -4.63 -7.73
C HIS A 37 14.79 -3.52 -6.82
N ILE A 38 15.54 -3.13 -5.80
CA ILE A 38 15.14 -2.05 -4.89
C ILE A 38 14.82 -0.76 -5.64
N ASP A 39 15.60 -0.42 -6.65
CA ASP A 39 15.39 0.80 -7.46
C ASP A 39 14.04 0.80 -8.17
N LEU A 40 13.59 -0.38 -8.65
CA LEU A 40 12.28 -0.52 -9.30
C LEU A 40 11.16 -0.27 -8.29
N GLY A 41 11.25 -0.86 -7.09
CA GLY A 41 10.27 -0.64 -6.02
C GLY A 41 10.26 0.82 -5.54
N MET A 42 11.42 1.45 -5.45
CA MET A 42 11.55 2.87 -5.12
C MET A 42 10.86 3.77 -6.16
N ASN A 43 11.03 3.46 -7.44
CA ASN A 43 10.37 4.19 -8.52
C ASN A 43 8.85 3.98 -8.50
N LEU A 44 8.38 2.76 -8.21
CA LEU A 44 6.96 2.47 -8.07
C LEU A 44 6.30 3.29 -6.96
N VAL A 45 6.94 3.37 -5.78
CA VAL A 45 6.43 4.18 -4.66
C VAL A 45 6.44 5.67 -5.00
N LYS A 46 7.49 6.17 -5.67
CA LYS A 46 7.54 7.56 -6.16
C LYS A 46 6.42 7.86 -7.15
N GLN A 47 6.11 6.92 -8.04
CA GLN A 47 5.01 7.05 -8.98
C GLN A 47 3.66 7.11 -8.25
N ALA A 48 3.44 6.24 -7.27
CA ALA A 48 2.22 6.27 -6.45
C ALA A 48 2.05 7.62 -5.72
N ILE A 49 3.12 8.20 -5.17
CA ILE A 49 3.06 9.53 -4.56
C ILE A 49 2.66 10.60 -5.58
N LYS A 50 3.22 10.54 -6.79
CA LYS A 50 2.89 11.48 -7.86
C LYS A 50 1.42 11.36 -8.25
N ASP A 51 0.92 10.14 -8.36
CA ASP A 51 -0.47 9.89 -8.73
C ASP A 51 -1.47 10.32 -7.64
N LEU A 52 -1.07 10.25 -6.37
CA LEU A 52 -1.87 10.71 -5.22
C LEU A 52 -1.71 12.21 -4.89
N SER A 53 -0.89 12.95 -5.63
CA SER A 53 -0.58 14.36 -5.35
C SER A 53 -1.79 15.31 -5.42
N GLY A 54 -2.89 14.88 -6.04
CA GLY A 54 -4.15 15.64 -6.11
C GLY A 54 -4.95 15.61 -4.81
N VAL A 55 -4.76 14.62 -3.95
CA VAL A 55 -5.52 14.45 -2.69
C VAL A 55 -4.65 14.44 -1.44
N GLY A 56 -3.36 14.15 -1.59
CA GLY A 56 -2.42 14.07 -0.47
C GLY A 56 -1.04 14.57 -0.82
N LYS A 57 -0.24 14.80 0.21
CA LYS A 57 1.16 15.20 0.12
C LYS A 57 2.01 14.24 0.93
N ALA A 58 3.13 13.80 0.37
CA ALA A 58 4.10 13.02 1.12
C ALA A 58 4.76 13.88 2.21
N ASP A 59 4.77 13.35 3.44
CA ASP A 59 5.42 13.99 4.59
C ASP A 59 6.94 13.86 4.51
N ASP A 60 7.41 12.77 3.88
CA ASP A 60 8.81 12.40 3.72
C ASP A 60 9.06 11.82 2.32
N THR A 61 10.32 11.81 1.89
CA THR A 61 10.72 10.98 0.75
C THR A 61 10.61 9.49 1.10
N PRO A 62 10.28 8.59 0.16
CA PRO A 62 10.32 7.15 0.40
C PRO A 62 11.70 6.70 0.87
N LYS A 63 11.74 5.91 1.94
CA LYS A 63 12.99 5.42 2.55
C LYS A 63 12.98 3.89 2.59
N LEU A 64 14.15 3.30 2.32
CA LEU A 64 14.38 1.87 2.53
C LEU A 64 14.64 1.62 4.02
N SER A 65 13.86 0.75 4.64
CA SER A 65 13.99 0.27 6.00
C SER A 65 14.04 -1.25 5.99
N GLY A 66 15.24 -1.82 6.05
CA GLY A 66 15.46 -3.26 5.91
C GLY A 66 14.98 -3.78 4.55
N ARG A 67 13.95 -4.64 4.55
CA ARG A 67 13.30 -5.16 3.33
C ARG A 67 12.08 -4.36 2.87
N PHE A 68 11.83 -3.21 3.48
CA PHE A 68 10.64 -2.39 3.20
C PHE A 68 11.01 -1.05 2.60
N ILE A 69 10.22 -0.56 1.65
CA ILE A 69 10.16 0.86 1.32
C ILE A 69 8.91 1.44 1.95
N ILE A 70 9.07 2.51 2.71
CA ILE A 70 7.98 3.12 3.47
C ILE A 70 7.90 4.61 3.17
N VAL A 71 6.68 5.14 3.05
CA VAL A 71 6.40 6.57 3.00
C VAL A 71 5.04 6.88 3.64
N ASN A 72 4.96 8.04 4.30
CA ASN A 72 3.71 8.55 4.87
C ASN A 72 3.20 9.72 4.03
N LEU A 73 1.89 9.75 3.81
CA LEU A 73 1.19 10.83 3.13
C LEU A 73 0.12 11.40 4.06
N SER A 74 0.09 12.72 4.16
CA SER A 74 -0.98 13.47 4.81
C SER A 74 -1.97 13.98 3.75
N PRO A 75 -3.26 14.05 4.07
CA PRO A 75 -4.26 14.56 3.15
C PRO A 75 -4.08 16.07 2.95
N LEU A 76 -4.42 16.56 1.77
CA LEU A 76 -4.46 18.00 1.50
C LEU A 76 -5.61 18.67 2.27
N PRO A 77 -5.60 20.01 2.43
CA PRO A 77 -6.77 20.75 2.88
C PRO A 77 -7.99 20.42 2.02
N GLN A 78 -9.19 20.34 2.61
CA GLN A 78 -10.40 19.88 1.93
C GLN A 78 -10.70 20.66 0.63
N ASN A 79 -10.44 21.96 0.60
CA ASN A 79 -10.63 22.83 -0.56
C ASN A 79 -9.60 22.64 -1.69
N GLN A 80 -8.57 21.81 -1.48
CA GLN A 80 -7.49 21.56 -2.44
C GLN A 80 -7.47 20.10 -2.92
N ARG A 81 -8.39 19.25 -2.44
CA ARG A 81 -8.46 17.84 -2.84
C ARG A 81 -9.13 17.72 -4.21
N VAL A 82 -8.46 17.08 -5.15
CA VAL A 82 -8.99 16.78 -6.49
C VAL A 82 -8.82 15.29 -6.74
N LEU A 83 -9.94 14.61 -6.97
CA LEU A 83 -9.98 13.20 -7.35
C LEU A 83 -9.59 13.05 -8.83
N ARG A 84 -8.67 12.12 -9.11
CA ARG A 84 -8.19 11.83 -10.47
C ARG A 84 -8.72 10.50 -10.98
N TYR A 85 -8.99 9.53 -10.10
CA TYR A 85 -9.37 8.17 -10.49
C TYR A 85 -10.77 7.76 -10.04
N ASN A 86 -11.26 8.31 -8.92
CA ASN A 86 -12.63 8.10 -8.44
C ASN A 86 -13.53 9.28 -8.85
N SER A 87 -14.82 9.02 -9.09
CA SER A 87 -15.83 10.09 -9.11
C SER A 87 -16.14 10.57 -7.69
N GLU A 88 -16.74 11.76 -7.55
CA GLU A 88 -17.20 12.27 -6.25
C GLU A 88 -18.23 11.32 -5.62
N GLU A 89 -19.15 10.78 -6.42
CA GLU A 89 -20.15 9.77 -5.99
C GLU A 89 -19.48 8.48 -5.49
N GLU A 90 -18.42 8.00 -6.15
CA GLU A 90 -17.67 6.81 -5.72
C GLU A 90 -16.85 7.03 -4.42
N ALA A 91 -16.44 8.28 -4.17
CA ALA A 91 -15.69 8.64 -2.98
C ALA A 91 -16.58 8.77 -1.72
N GLU A 92 -17.86 9.09 -1.90
CA GLU A 92 -18.87 9.22 -0.84
C GLU A 92 -19.50 7.90 -0.41
N VAL A 93 -19.37 6.83 -1.21
CA VAL A 93 -19.86 5.51 -0.80
C VAL A 93 -19.09 5.06 0.45
N GLU A 94 -19.75 4.94 1.59
CA GLU A 94 -19.17 4.26 2.75
C GLU A 94 -18.86 2.81 2.33
N ASP A 95 -17.58 2.44 2.33
CA ASP A 95 -17.18 1.05 2.17
C ASP A 95 -17.75 0.30 3.38
N THR A 96 -18.95 -0.27 3.21
CA THR A 96 -19.45 -1.31 4.11
C THR A 96 -18.54 -2.49 3.85
N GLU A 97 -17.59 -2.67 4.77
CA GLU A 97 -16.46 -3.59 4.66
C GLU A 97 -16.92 -4.99 4.20
N GLU A 98 -16.55 -5.38 2.98
CA GLU A 98 -16.24 -6.79 2.73
C GLU A 98 -14.78 -6.98 3.19
N GLU A 99 -14.62 -7.34 4.47
CA GLU A 99 -13.43 -8.04 4.92
C GLU A 99 -13.34 -9.36 4.14
N SER A 100 -12.59 -9.38 3.04
CA SER A 100 -12.16 -10.63 2.41
C SER A 100 -10.76 -10.96 2.88
N ASP A 101 -10.69 -12.00 3.70
CA ASP A 101 -9.53 -12.61 4.35
C ASP A 101 -8.33 -12.87 3.44
N GLU A 102 -7.11 -12.67 3.96
CA GLU A 102 -6.00 -13.60 3.69
C GLU A 102 -5.36 -14.01 5.02
N ASP A 103 -5.89 -15.11 5.53
CA ASP A 103 -5.36 -16.01 6.55
C ASP A 103 -3.86 -16.27 6.33
N PHE A 104 -3.00 -15.71 7.19
CA PHE A 104 -1.58 -16.02 7.20
C PHE A 104 -1.41 -17.33 7.97
N SER A 105 -1.74 -18.45 7.33
CA SER A 105 -1.52 -19.79 7.88
C SER A 105 -0.02 -20.03 8.04
N GLU A 106 0.46 -19.97 9.28
CA GLU A 106 1.82 -20.29 9.67
C GLU A 106 1.97 -21.81 9.77
N GLU A 107 2.13 -22.49 8.63
CA GLU A 107 2.64 -23.87 8.61
C GLU A 107 4.16 -23.86 8.79
N ASN A 108 4.63 -24.09 10.02
CA ASN A 108 5.92 -24.74 10.24
C ASN A 108 5.67 -26.11 10.88
N ALA A 109 5.61 -27.13 10.04
CA ALA A 109 5.61 -28.52 10.44
C ALA A 109 6.85 -29.22 9.84
N GLU A 110 7.87 -29.41 10.68
CA GLU A 110 8.86 -30.50 10.65
C GLU A 110 9.19 -30.76 12.13
N GLY A 111 9.07 -31.94 12.75
CA GLY A 111 8.93 -33.30 12.24
C GLY A 111 9.98 -34.19 12.92
N ALA A 112 9.59 -34.88 14.01
CA ALA A 112 10.21 -36.08 14.62
C ALA A 112 11.61 -35.88 15.30
N GLU A 113 12.01 -36.60 16.36
CA GLU A 113 11.74 -37.99 16.74
C GLU A 113 11.67 -38.18 18.27
N ALA A 114 10.82 -39.12 18.68
CA ALA A 114 10.76 -39.67 20.02
C ALA A 114 11.98 -40.57 20.29
N ILE A 115 12.68 -40.34 21.40
CA ILE A 115 13.58 -41.32 21.98
C ILE A 115 12.83 -42.18 23.00
N SER A 116 12.60 -43.43 22.63
CA SER A 116 12.26 -44.53 23.51
C SER A 116 13.56 -45.19 24.00
N SER A 117 13.74 -45.30 25.31
CA SER A 117 14.36 -46.41 26.06
C SER A 117 14.27 -46.12 27.55
#